data_AF-A0A4R4KGQ3-F1
#
_entry.id   AF-A0A4R4KGQ3-F1
#
_cell.length_a   1.000
_cell.length_b   1.000
_cell.length_c   1.000
_cell.angle_alpha   90.00
_cell.angle_beta   90.00
_cell.angle_gamma   90.00
#
_symmetry.space_group_name_H-M   'P 1'
#
loop_
_entity.id
_entity.type
_entity.pdbx_description
1 polymer ?
#
loop_
_entity_poly.entity_id
_entity_poly.type
_entity_poly.pdbx_seq_one_letter_code
_entity_poly.pdbx_strand_id
1 'polypeptide(L)'
;MSCVSGLWTQSDRLWNPGVVADQTREIFEQLQESMEAQATPENAEFMENLFDSIREEATSDTIRLSAILMLIYESLTLFGAYMMWNLQKRGFYLYLAGIAVIILGPLLLIGGWMGTMTMLGGAFFSVIFSFMYRANLRHMH
;
A
#
# COMPACT_ATOMS: atom_id res chain seq x y z
N MET A 1 9.51 -1.60 11.88
CA MET A 1 9.98 -0.93 10.64
C MET A 1 10.18 0.54 10.92
N SER A 2 11.29 1.13 10.49
CA SER A 2 11.54 2.58 10.57
C SER A 2 10.99 3.25 9.30
N CYS A 3 10.56 4.51 9.36
CA CYS A 3 10.10 5.23 8.16
C CYS A 3 11.18 5.29 7.06
N VAL A 4 12.46 5.26 7.46
CA VAL A 4 13.62 5.19 6.55
C VAL A 4 13.70 3.85 5.83
N SER A 5 13.38 2.74 6.51
CA SER A 5 13.37 1.43 5.85
C SER A 5 12.23 1.32 4.83
N GLY A 6 11.10 1.99 5.07
CA GLY A 6 9.98 2.04 4.12
C GLY A 6 10.37 2.75 2.81
N LEU A 7 10.92 3.96 2.90
CA LEU A 7 11.38 4.72 1.73
C LEU A 7 12.46 3.98 0.93
N TRP A 8 13.37 3.27 1.63
CA TRP A 8 14.38 2.45 0.98
C TRP A 8 13.76 1.30 0.17
N THR A 9 12.77 0.61 0.74
CA THR A 9 12.02 -0.43 0.02
C THR A 9 11.29 0.12 -1.20
N GLN A 10 10.71 1.33 -1.14
CA GLN A 10 10.09 1.94 -2.33
C GLN A 10 11.12 2.33 -3.39
N SER A 11 12.30 2.78 -2.97
CA SER A 11 13.43 3.03 -3.88
C SER A 11 13.84 1.76 -4.62
N ASP A 12 14.04 0.65 -3.91
CA ASP A 12 14.40 -0.63 -4.54
C ASP A 12 13.32 -1.12 -5.51
N ARG A 13 12.03 -0.94 -5.18
CA ARG A 13 10.91 -1.24 -6.09
C ARG A 13 10.89 -0.36 -7.33
N LEU A 14 11.31 0.89 -7.22
CA LEU A 14 11.32 1.84 -8.35
C LEU A 14 12.48 1.57 -9.30
N TRP A 15 13.67 1.33 -8.75
CA TRP A 15 14.92 1.19 -9.50
C TRP A 15 15.20 -0.24 -9.96
N ASN A 16 14.80 -1.24 -9.17
CA ASN A 16 15.00 -2.67 -9.47
C ASN A 16 13.67 -3.44 -9.52
N PRO A 17 12.64 -2.98 -10.27
CA PRO A 17 11.31 -3.57 -10.22
C PRO A 17 11.26 -5.03 -10.68
N GLY A 18 12.11 -5.44 -11.63
CA GLY A 18 12.21 -6.84 -12.07
C GLY A 18 12.70 -7.79 -10.97
N VAL A 19 13.75 -7.38 -10.25
CA VAL A 19 14.30 -8.16 -9.13
C VAL A 19 13.27 -8.31 -8.02
N VAL A 20 12.54 -7.23 -7.70
CA VAL A 20 11.49 -7.29 -6.68
C VAL A 20 10.28 -8.10 -7.14
N ALA A 21 9.97 -8.12 -8.45
CA ALA A 21 8.94 -8.99 -9.01
C ALA A 21 9.30 -10.47 -8.83
N ASP A 22 10.52 -10.83 -9.18
CA ASP A 22 11.00 -12.20 -9.05
C ASP A 22 11.06 -12.64 -7.58
N GLN A 23 11.56 -11.78 -6.69
CA GLN A 23 11.51 -12.03 -5.24
C GLN A 23 10.09 -12.19 -4.71
N THR A 24 9.15 -11.35 -5.18
CA THR A 24 7.74 -11.45 -4.78
C THR A 24 7.18 -12.79 -5.21
N ARG A 25 7.44 -13.22 -6.45
CA ARG A 25 7.02 -14.54 -6.96
C ARG A 25 7.61 -15.68 -6.14
N GLU A 26 8.91 -15.67 -5.89
CA GLU A 26 9.59 -16.71 -5.10
C GLU A 26 9.02 -16.82 -3.68
N ILE A 27 8.78 -15.69 -3.02
CA ILE A 27 8.14 -15.66 -1.69
C ILE A 27 6.75 -16.27 -1.77
N PHE A 28 5.97 -15.92 -2.80
CA PHE A 28 4.61 -16.44 -2.95
C PHE A 28 4.56 -17.92 -3.33
N GLU A 29 5.53 -18.44 -4.09
CA GLU A 29 5.68 -19.87 -4.38
C GLU A 29 6.01 -20.66 -3.11
N GLN A 30 6.93 -20.16 -2.27
CA GLN A 30 7.22 -20.78 -0.97
C GLN A 30 6.01 -20.75 -0.04
N LEU A 31 5.25 -19.65 -0.04
CA LEU A 31 4.00 -19.54 0.71
C LEU A 31 2.96 -20.54 0.18
N GLN A 32 2.82 -20.66 -1.13
CA GLN A 32 1.90 -21.61 -1.77
C GLN A 32 2.20 -23.05 -1.32
N GLU A 33 3.44 -23.51 -1.45
CA GLU A 33 3.83 -24.86 -1.02
C GLU A 33 3.52 -25.10 0.47
N SER A 34 3.79 -24.10 1.31
CA SER A 34 3.51 -24.18 2.76
C SER A 34 2.02 -24.19 3.11
N MET A 35 1.19 -23.52 2.30
CA MET A 35 -0.25 -23.40 2.51
C MET A 35 -1.01 -24.56 1.88
N GLU A 36 -0.58 -25.09 0.75
CA GLU A 36 -1.14 -26.31 0.15
C GLU A 36 -1.01 -27.51 1.09
N ALA A 37 0.11 -27.61 1.82
CA ALA A 37 0.30 -28.62 2.86
C ALA A 37 -0.71 -28.50 4.03
N GLN A 38 -1.37 -27.35 4.17
CA GLN A 38 -2.33 -27.02 5.23
C GLN A 38 -3.72 -26.68 4.68
N ALA A 39 -3.94 -26.81 3.37
CA ALA A 39 -5.15 -26.35 2.70
C ALA A 39 -6.32 -27.28 3.04
N THR A 40 -7.41 -26.69 3.53
CA THR A 40 -8.70 -27.37 3.62
C THR A 40 -9.46 -27.20 2.29
N PRO A 41 -10.34 -28.15 1.92
CA PRO A 41 -11.14 -28.06 0.70
C PRO A 41 -11.98 -26.77 0.61
N GLU A 42 -12.33 -26.20 1.76
CA GLU A 42 -13.15 -24.99 1.88
C GLU A 42 -12.40 -23.70 1.53
N ASN A 43 -11.06 -23.68 1.69
CA ASN A 43 -10.23 -22.49 1.45
C ASN A 43 -9.35 -22.61 0.20
N ALA A 44 -9.34 -23.79 -0.45
CA ALA A 44 -8.49 -24.07 -1.60
C ALA A 44 -8.76 -23.09 -2.77
N GLU A 45 -10.03 -22.86 -3.11
CA GLU A 45 -10.44 -21.97 -4.19
C GLU A 45 -10.05 -20.50 -3.91
N PHE A 46 -10.16 -20.04 -2.65
CA PHE A 46 -9.72 -18.70 -2.28
C PHE A 46 -8.21 -18.53 -2.43
N MET A 47 -7.44 -19.52 -1.98
CA MET A 47 -5.98 -19.49 -2.06
C MET A 47 -5.49 -19.56 -3.50
N GLU A 48 -6.10 -20.42 -4.32
CA GLU A 48 -5.81 -20.53 -5.75
C GLU A 48 -6.03 -19.20 -6.48
N ASN A 49 -7.17 -18.55 -6.26
CA ASN A 49 -7.47 -17.23 -6.84
C ASN A 49 -6.47 -16.16 -6.39
N LEU A 50 -5.99 -16.20 -5.15
CA LEU A 50 -4.98 -15.28 -4.65
C LEU A 50 -3.61 -15.50 -5.32
N PHE A 51 -3.18 -16.76 -5.44
CA PHE A 51 -1.90 -17.09 -6.08
C PHE A 51 -1.89 -16.75 -7.56
N ASP A 52 -2.98 -17.06 -8.28
CA ASP A 52 -3.11 -16.72 -9.70
C ASP A 52 -3.08 -15.21 -9.92
N SER A 53 -3.82 -14.44 -9.09
CA SER A 53 -3.79 -12.98 -9.14
C SER A 53 -2.38 -12.44 -8.94
N ILE A 54 -1.60 -12.99 -8.00
CA ILE A 54 -0.24 -12.51 -7.74
C ILE A 54 0.72 -12.91 -8.84
N ARG A 55 0.60 -14.11 -9.42
CA ARG A 55 1.43 -14.51 -10.56
C ARG A 55 1.21 -13.60 -11.76
N GLU A 56 -0.04 -13.23 -12.02
CA GLU A 56 -0.41 -12.33 -13.12
C GLU A 56 -0.01 -10.87 -12.83
N GLU A 57 -0.22 -10.39 -11.60
CA GLU A 57 -0.03 -8.99 -11.23
C GLU A 57 1.38 -8.63 -10.77
N ALA A 58 2.18 -9.58 -10.28
CA ALA A 58 3.57 -9.35 -9.85
C ALA A 58 4.51 -9.18 -11.04
N THR A 59 4.26 -8.14 -11.82
CA THR A 59 5.08 -7.70 -12.94
C THR A 59 5.94 -6.52 -12.53
N SER A 60 6.99 -6.27 -13.31
CA SER A 60 7.86 -5.11 -13.13
C SER A 60 7.08 -3.78 -13.17
N ASP A 61 6.11 -3.69 -14.08
CA ASP A 61 5.31 -2.48 -14.25
C ASP A 61 4.38 -2.23 -13.08
N THR A 62 3.68 -3.26 -12.59
CA THR A 62 2.83 -3.16 -11.40
C THR A 62 3.63 -2.75 -10.18
N ILE A 63 4.80 -3.34 -9.97
CA ILE A 63 5.66 -3.02 -8.82
C ILE A 63 6.16 -1.58 -8.91
N ARG A 64 6.62 -1.15 -10.08
CA ARG A 64 7.03 0.24 -10.30
C ARG A 64 5.88 1.20 -10.04
N LEU A 65 4.68 0.91 -10.57
CA LEU A 65 3.49 1.74 -10.39
C LEU A 65 3.09 1.81 -8.92
N SER A 66 3.13 0.69 -8.21
CA SER A 66 2.84 0.64 -6.76
C SER A 66 3.82 1.51 -5.95
N ALA A 67 5.10 1.51 -6.32
CA ALA A 67 6.13 2.32 -5.68
C ALA A 67 5.90 3.81 -5.91
N ILE A 68 5.55 4.22 -7.13
CA ILE A 68 5.21 5.61 -7.46
C ILE A 68 3.99 6.08 -6.64
N LEU A 69 2.93 5.27 -6.59
CA LEU A 69 1.74 5.57 -5.80
C LEU A 69 2.07 5.71 -4.31
N MET A 70 2.87 4.80 -3.77
CA MET A 70 3.32 4.87 -2.37
C MET A 70 4.15 6.12 -2.10
N LEU A 71 5.10 6.49 -2.97
CA LEU A 71 5.91 7.69 -2.79
C LEU A 71 5.05 8.97 -2.81
N ILE A 72 4.07 9.06 -3.71
CA ILE A 72 3.13 10.18 -3.75
C ILE A 72 2.31 10.24 -2.45
N TYR A 73 1.75 9.09 -2.05
CA TYR A 73 0.97 8.96 -0.83
C TYR A 73 1.75 9.36 0.42
N GLU A 74 2.95 8.81 0.61
CA GLU A 74 3.82 9.08 1.75
C GLU A 74 4.24 10.55 1.78
N SER A 75 4.57 11.14 0.62
CA SER A 75 4.94 12.56 0.53
C SER A 75 3.77 13.47 0.93
N LEU A 76 2.57 13.21 0.39
CA LEU A 76 1.37 14.01 0.69
C LEU A 76 0.94 13.87 2.15
N THR A 77 0.95 12.65 2.69
CA THR A 77 0.55 12.41 4.09
C THR A 77 1.58 12.91 5.07
N LEU A 78 2.88 12.79 4.80
CA LEU A 78 3.94 13.33 5.65
C LEU A 78 3.92 14.86 5.67
N PHE A 79 3.80 15.49 4.50
CA PHE A 79 3.71 16.95 4.43
C PHE A 79 2.39 17.48 5.02
N GLY A 80 1.29 16.78 4.78
CA GLY A 80 -0.01 17.04 5.42
C GLY A 80 0.10 16.94 6.93
N ALA A 81 0.73 15.89 7.46
CA ALA A 81 0.98 15.70 8.89
C ALA A 81 1.86 16.82 9.48
N TYR A 82 2.88 17.27 8.77
CA TYR A 82 3.70 18.42 9.17
C TYR A 82 2.89 19.72 9.25
N MET A 83 2.05 20.02 8.26
CA MET A 83 1.15 21.18 8.32
C MET A 83 0.14 21.05 9.46
N MET A 84 -0.32 19.83 9.70
CA MET A 84 -1.24 19.50 10.78
C MET A 84 -0.60 19.69 12.17
N TRP A 85 0.70 19.41 12.30
CA TRP A 85 1.49 19.73 13.49
C TRP A 85 1.55 21.23 13.75
N ASN A 86 1.63 22.03 12.68
CA ASN A 86 1.59 23.50 12.73
C ASN A 86 0.17 24.08 12.86
N LEU A 87 -0.83 23.26 13.22
CA LEU A 87 -2.23 23.65 13.40
C LEU A 87 -2.90 24.27 12.17
N GLN A 88 -2.41 23.98 10.97
CA GLN A 88 -2.99 24.51 9.72
C GLN A 88 -4.06 23.57 9.18
N LYS A 89 -5.30 24.05 9.03
CA LYS A 89 -6.43 23.25 8.48
C LYS A 89 -6.16 22.68 7.09
N ARG A 90 -5.34 23.36 6.29
CA ARG A 90 -4.95 22.91 4.93
C ARG A 90 -4.21 21.58 4.94
N GLY A 91 -3.45 21.30 6.01
CA GLY A 91 -2.74 20.03 6.18
C GLY A 91 -3.66 18.83 6.18
N PHE A 92 -4.86 18.96 6.78
CA PHE A 92 -5.85 17.89 6.82
C PHE A 92 -6.39 17.53 5.44
N TYR A 93 -6.70 18.53 4.60
CA TYR A 93 -7.17 18.27 3.23
C TYR A 93 -6.08 17.64 2.36
N LEU A 94 -4.82 18.04 2.55
CA LEU A 94 -3.70 17.42 1.85
C LEU A 94 -3.47 15.97 2.29
N TYR A 95 -3.62 15.70 3.59
CA TYR A 95 -3.57 14.36 4.15
C TYR A 95 -4.68 13.46 3.58
N LEU A 96 -5.91 13.98 3.48
CA LEU A 96 -7.03 13.30 2.82
C LEU A 96 -6.76 13.02 1.35
N ALA A 97 -6.13 13.95 0.61
CA ALA A 97 -5.74 13.74 -0.77
C ALA A 97 -4.73 12.57 -0.89
N GLY A 98 -3.76 12.49 0.03
CA GLY A 98 -2.87 11.34 0.13
C GLY A 98 -3.65 10.03 0.32
N ILE A 99 -4.57 9.98 1.30
CA ILE A 99 -5.40 8.78 1.52
C ILE A 99 -6.19 8.40 0.26
N ALA A 100 -6.74 9.37 -0.46
CA ALA A 100 -7.44 9.12 -1.71
C ALA A 100 -6.53 8.46 -2.76
N VAL A 101 -5.25 8.87 -2.85
CA VAL A 101 -4.27 8.27 -3.76
C VAL A 101 -4.01 6.79 -3.42
N ILE A 102 -3.82 6.44 -2.15
CA ILE A 102 -3.51 5.04 -1.78
C ILE A 102 -4.74 4.12 -1.82
N ILE A 103 -5.95 4.67 -1.77
CA ILE A 103 -7.18 3.91 -1.97
C ILE A 103 -7.49 3.75 -3.46
N LEU A 104 -7.57 4.86 -4.19
CA LEU A 104 -8.02 4.86 -5.59
C LEU A 104 -6.91 4.40 -6.54
N GLY A 105 -5.65 4.76 -6.28
CA GLY A 105 -4.53 4.44 -7.16
C GLY A 105 -4.37 2.94 -7.37
N PRO A 106 -4.13 2.14 -6.32
CA PRO A 106 -3.97 0.70 -6.46
C PRO A 106 -5.22 0.00 -7.01
N LEU A 107 -6.42 0.43 -6.61
CA LEU A 107 -7.66 -0.17 -7.10
C LEU A 107 -7.91 0.08 -8.60
N LEU A 108 -7.58 1.26 -9.11
CA LEU A 108 -7.86 1.64 -10.49
C LEU A 108 -6.75 1.27 -11.47
N LEU A 109 -5.48 1.25 -11.00
CA LEU A 109 -4.31 1.08 -11.87
C LEU A 109 -3.66 -0.29 -11.78
N ILE A 110 -3.76 -0.96 -10.62
CA ILE A 110 -3.21 -2.32 -10.42
C ILE A 110 -4.33 -3.35 -10.50
N GLY A 111 -5.41 -3.12 -9.74
CA GLY A 111 -6.51 -4.07 -9.66
C GLY A 111 -6.22 -5.26 -8.75
N GLY A 112 -7.14 -6.22 -8.80
CA GLY A 112 -7.14 -7.51 -8.09
C GLY A 112 -6.56 -7.53 -6.67
N TRP A 113 -5.84 -8.60 -6.36
CA TRP A 113 -5.37 -8.85 -5.00
C TRP A 113 -4.18 -7.96 -4.63
N MET A 114 -3.27 -7.69 -5.56
CA MET A 114 -2.09 -6.89 -5.28
C MET A 114 -2.45 -5.42 -5.02
N GLY A 115 -3.40 -4.88 -5.77
CA GLY A 115 -3.95 -3.54 -5.54
C GLY A 115 -4.67 -3.46 -4.21
N THR A 116 -5.50 -4.45 -3.88
CA THR A 116 -6.24 -4.53 -2.61
C THR A 116 -5.31 -4.59 -1.40
N MET A 117 -4.27 -5.42 -1.45
CA MET A 117 -3.27 -5.52 -0.37
C MET A 117 -2.49 -4.23 -0.17
N THR A 118 -2.12 -3.57 -1.27
CA THR A 118 -1.42 -2.28 -1.23
C THR A 118 -2.30 -1.21 -0.56
N MET A 119 -3.59 -1.16 -0.92
CA MET A 119 -4.55 -0.27 -0.29
C MET A 119 -4.67 -0.55 1.21
N LEU A 120 -4.90 -1.80 1.62
CA LEU A 120 -5.14 -2.13 3.03
C LEU A 120 -3.92 -1.81 3.91
N GLY A 121 -2.72 -2.12 3.44
CA GLY A 121 -1.48 -1.84 4.16
C GLY A 121 -1.24 -0.34 4.39
N GLY A 122 -1.60 0.50 3.41
CA GLY A 122 -1.42 1.95 3.51
C GLY A 122 -2.57 2.67 4.22
N ALA A 123 -3.82 2.30 3.94
CA ALA A 123 -4.99 3.08 4.34
C ALA A 123 -5.38 2.90 5.81
N PHE A 124 -5.09 1.75 6.43
CA PHE A 124 -5.60 1.40 7.75
C PHE A 124 -5.30 2.46 8.83
N PHE A 125 -4.02 2.76 9.06
CA PHE A 125 -3.62 3.74 10.06
C PHE A 125 -4.01 5.16 9.66
N SER A 126 -3.96 5.49 8.37
CA SER A 126 -4.23 6.86 7.91
C SER A 126 -5.70 7.23 7.99
N VAL A 127 -6.61 6.27 7.77
CA VAL A 127 -8.04 6.48 7.99
C VAL A 127 -8.31 6.73 9.48
N ILE A 128 -7.71 5.94 10.37
CA ILE A 128 -7.85 6.13 11.83
C ILE A 128 -7.35 7.52 12.25
N PHE A 129 -6.15 7.92 11.82
CA PHE A 129 -5.61 9.24 12.13
C PHE A 129 -6.45 10.38 11.55
N SER A 130 -7.02 10.19 10.37
CA SER A 130 -7.93 11.17 9.77
C SER A 130 -9.17 11.42 10.65
N PHE A 131 -9.81 10.37 11.16
CA PHE A 131 -10.94 10.51 12.08
C PHE A 131 -10.55 11.22 13.38
N MET A 132 -9.40 10.85 13.96
CA MET A 132 -8.91 11.45 15.19
C MET A 132 -8.59 12.94 15.03
N TYR A 133 -8.00 13.31 13.88
CA TYR A 133 -7.66 14.69 13.58
C TYR A 133 -8.90 15.53 13.24
N ARG A 134 -9.90 14.92 12.59
CA ARG A 134 -11.19 15.57 12.30
C ARG A 134 -11.87 16.10 13.57
N ALA A 135 -11.78 15.37 14.68
CA ALA A 135 -12.31 15.83 15.98
C ALA A 135 -11.58 17.08 16.51
N ASN A 136 -10.32 17.27 16.13
CA ASN A 136 -9.48 18.38 16.57
C ASN A 136 -9.46 19.59 15.61
N LEU A 137 -10.11 19.50 14.44
CA LEU A 137 -10.14 20.58 13.43
C LEU A 137 -10.68 21.91 13.94
N ARG A 138 -11.53 21.90 14.98
CA ARG A 138 -12.08 23.13 15.58
C ARG A 138 -11.01 23.98 16.28
N HIS A 139 -9.92 23.36 16.74
CA HIS A 139 -8.84 24.03 17.47
C HIS A 139 -7.71 24.51 16.57
N MET A 140 -7.87 24.36 15.25
CA MET A 140 -6.87 24.74 14.25
C MET A 140 -7.21 26.06 13.60
N HIS A 141 -6.19 26.75 13.09
CA HIS A 141 -6.32 28.05 12.46
C HIS A 141 -6.62 27.91 10.96
#